data_AF-A0A662E1K7-F1
#
_entry.id   AF-A0A662E1K7-F1
#
_cell.length_a   1.000
_cell.length_b   1.000
_cell.length_c   1.000
_cell.angle_alpha   90.00
_cell.angle_beta   90.00
_cell.angle_gamma   90.00
#
_symmetry.space_group_name_H-M   'P 1'
#
loop_
_entity.id
_entity.type
_entity.pdbx_description
1 polymer ?
#
loop_
_entity_poly.entity_id
_entity_poly.type
_entity_poly.pdbx_seq_one_letter_code
_entity_poly.pdbx_strand_id
1 'polypeptide(L)'
;ILIADTPLYRREEIPAAAERTRDYYTKLGFPQMTEHYHHHALDDLVSFSPKIIYDPRALLSRIGRSVFRRPLSPFPILRISQPENP
;
A
#
# COMPACT_ATOMS: atom_id res chain seq x y z
N ILE A 1 -9.57 -12.27 5.03
CA ILE A 1 -8.41 -12.11 4.13
C ILE A 1 -7.50 -11.02 4.69
N LEU A 2 -6.18 -11.21 4.62
CA LEU A 2 -5.19 -10.19 5.00
C LEU A 2 -4.42 -9.76 3.75
N ILE A 3 -4.23 -8.46 3.58
CA ILE A 3 -3.38 -7.86 2.54
C ILE A 3 -2.24 -7.13 3.27
N ALA A 4 -0.98 -7.45 2.96
CA ALA A 4 0.16 -6.98 3.76
C ALA A 4 1.43 -6.61 2.96
N ASP A 5 1.46 -6.90 1.65
CA ASP A 5 2.62 -6.82 0.76
C ASP A 5 2.42 -5.84 -0.40
N THR A 6 1.34 -5.05 -0.36
CA THR A 6 0.91 -4.20 -1.47
C THR A 6 0.77 -2.75 -1.02
N PRO A 7 1.32 -1.76 -1.76
CA PRO A 7 1.04 -0.36 -1.50
C PRO A 7 -0.41 -0.04 -1.90
N LEU A 8 -1.09 0.77 -1.07
CA LEU A 8 -2.44 1.25 -1.35
C LEU A 8 -2.44 2.77 -1.38
N TYR A 9 -2.94 3.31 -2.48
CA TYR A 9 -2.92 4.74 -2.77
C TYR A 9 -4.30 5.36 -2.59
N ARG A 10 -4.35 6.64 -2.26
CA ARG A 10 -5.52 7.47 -2.59
C ARG A 10 -5.50 7.74 -4.09
N ARG A 11 -6.67 7.99 -4.69
CA ARG A 11 -6.79 8.20 -6.15
C ARG A 11 -5.87 9.32 -6.65
N GLU A 12 -5.73 10.37 -5.86
CA GLU A 12 -4.90 11.54 -6.18
C GLU A 12 -3.40 11.24 -6.12
N GLU A 13 -2.99 10.19 -5.40
CA GLU A 13 -1.59 9.78 -5.26
C GLU A 13 -1.11 8.91 -6.44
N ILE A 14 -2.03 8.31 -7.21
CA ILE A 14 -1.72 7.35 -8.28
C ILE A 14 -0.84 7.95 -9.39
N PRO A 15 -1.13 9.15 -9.96
CA PRO A 15 -0.29 9.71 -11.02
C PRO A 15 1.16 9.91 -10.58
N ALA A 16 1.35 10.44 -9.36
CA ALA A 16 2.68 10.63 -8.79
C ALA A 16 3.36 9.28 -8.47
N ALA A 17 2.60 8.26 -8.07
CA ALA A 17 3.14 6.91 -7.86
C ALA A 17 3.58 6.23 -9.16
N ALA A 18 2.80 6.39 -10.24
CA ALA A 18 3.16 5.92 -11.57
C ALA A 18 4.45 6.56 -12.07
N GLU A 19 4.64 7.87 -11.84
CA GLU A 19 5.89 8.56 -12.18
C GLU A 19 7.10 7.96 -11.45
N ARG A 20 6.99 7.77 -10.12
CA ARG A 20 8.06 7.15 -9.33
C ARG A 20 8.39 5.74 -9.79
N THR A 21 7.37 4.94 -10.14
CA THR A 21 7.56 3.59 -10.67
C THR A 21 8.29 3.62 -12.02
N ARG A 22 7.94 4.55 -12.91
CA ARG A 22 8.62 4.74 -14.19
C ARG A 22 10.08 5.13 -14.01
N ASP A 23 10.35 6.10 -13.17
CA ASP A 23 11.72 6.52 -12.86
C ASP A 23 12.55 5.37 -12.30
N TYR A 24 11.96 4.58 -11.39
CA TYR A 24 12.63 3.43 -10.78
C TYR A 24 13.02 2.38 -11.82
N TYR A 25 12.06 1.91 -12.62
CA TYR A 25 12.32 0.85 -13.60
C TYR A 25 13.17 1.32 -14.78
N THR A 26 13.07 2.60 -15.17
CA THR A 26 13.96 3.20 -16.18
C THR A 26 15.40 3.19 -15.69
N LYS A 27 15.66 3.61 -14.44
CA LYS A 27 17.01 3.59 -13.84
C LYS A 27 17.56 2.18 -13.67
N LEU A 28 16.69 1.20 -13.47
CA LEU A 28 17.06 -0.21 -13.37
C LEU A 28 17.35 -0.85 -14.74
N GLY A 29 17.01 -0.18 -15.85
CA GLY A 29 17.19 -0.69 -17.22
C GLY A 29 16.03 -1.52 -17.77
N PHE A 30 14.88 -1.54 -17.08
CA PHE A 30 13.70 -2.35 -17.45
C PHE A 30 12.40 -1.51 -17.49
N PRO A 31 12.32 -0.43 -18.27
CA PRO A 31 11.15 0.46 -18.28
C PRO A 31 9.83 -0.25 -18.59
N GLN A 32 9.85 -1.35 -19.35
CA GLN A 32 8.66 -2.14 -19.69
C GLN A 32 7.95 -2.72 -18.45
N MET A 33 8.70 -2.92 -17.34
CA MET A 33 8.14 -3.42 -16.09
C MET A 33 7.09 -2.50 -15.47
N THR A 34 7.04 -1.23 -15.90
CA THR A 34 5.99 -0.30 -15.44
C THR A 34 4.60 -0.77 -15.86
N GLU A 35 4.46 -1.47 -16.98
CA GLU A 35 3.18 -1.96 -17.50
C GLU A 35 2.61 -3.10 -16.63
N HIS A 36 3.47 -3.76 -15.86
CA HIS A 36 3.11 -4.86 -14.97
C HIS A 36 2.95 -4.41 -13.50
N TYR A 37 3.14 -3.12 -13.21
CA TYR A 37 3.02 -2.58 -11.87
C TYR A 37 1.67 -1.89 -11.69
N HIS A 38 0.78 -2.51 -10.92
CA HIS A 38 -0.58 -2.00 -10.70
C HIS A 38 -0.66 -1.13 -9.44
N HIS A 39 -1.03 0.15 -9.61
CA HIS A 39 -1.25 1.09 -8.51
C HIS A 39 -2.69 0.98 -7.97
N HIS A 40 -2.92 0.09 -7.01
CA HIS A 40 -4.24 -0.14 -6.42
C HIS A 40 -4.69 1.02 -5.54
N ALA A 41 -5.94 1.47 -5.73
CA ALA A 41 -6.55 2.46 -4.84
C ALA A 41 -7.14 1.77 -3.62
N LEU A 42 -7.05 2.42 -2.45
CA LEU A 42 -7.79 1.95 -1.26
C LEU A 42 -9.31 1.91 -1.52
N ASP A 43 -9.80 2.85 -2.33
CA ASP A 43 -11.21 2.97 -2.69
C ASP A 43 -11.74 1.75 -3.45
N ASP A 44 -10.88 1.04 -4.20
CA ASP A 44 -11.25 -0.21 -4.90
C ASP A 44 -11.68 -1.31 -3.92
N LEU A 45 -11.25 -1.20 -2.65
CA LEU A 45 -11.54 -2.18 -1.62
C LEU A 45 -12.78 -1.83 -0.78
N VAL A 46 -13.38 -0.64 -0.94
CA VAL A 46 -14.46 -0.13 -0.05
C VAL A 46 -15.65 -1.09 0.03
N SER A 47 -16.05 -1.69 -1.09
CA SER A 47 -17.16 -2.65 -1.15
C SER A 47 -16.95 -3.89 -0.27
N PHE A 48 -15.71 -4.17 0.13
CA PHE A 48 -15.35 -5.29 1.00
C PHE A 48 -15.18 -4.89 2.47
N SER A 49 -15.59 -3.67 2.85
CA SER A 49 -15.49 -3.14 4.23
C SER A 49 -14.09 -3.35 4.85
N PRO A 50 -13.02 -2.84 4.23
CA PRO A 50 -11.66 -3.13 4.65
C PRO A 50 -11.35 -2.42 5.97
N LYS A 51 -10.73 -3.15 6.91
CA LYS A 51 -10.21 -2.58 8.15
C LYS A 51 -8.70 -2.46 8.08
N ILE A 52 -8.18 -1.22 8.12
CA ILE A 52 -6.74 -0.97 8.25
C ILE A 52 -6.32 -1.38 9.67
N ILE A 53 -5.44 -2.36 9.78
CA ILE A 53 -4.89 -2.81 11.07
C ILE A 53 -3.49 -2.25 11.34
N TYR A 54 -2.79 -1.81 10.28
CA TYR A 54 -1.53 -1.09 10.38
C TYR A 54 -1.38 -0.10 9.22
N ASP A 55 -1.01 1.15 9.51
CA ASP A 55 -0.65 2.16 8.50
C ASP A 55 0.78 2.66 8.74
N PRO A 56 1.72 2.43 7.81
CA PRO A 56 3.10 2.91 7.90
C PRO A 56 3.22 4.43 7.86
N ARG A 57 2.20 5.14 7.34
CA ARG A 57 2.15 6.61 7.21
C ARG A 57 1.64 7.30 8.47
N ALA A 58 1.02 6.57 9.39
CA ALA A 58 0.52 7.13 10.64
C ALA A 58 1.68 7.66 11.51
N LEU A 59 1.45 8.81 12.13
CA LEU A 59 2.43 9.49 13.01
C LEU A 59 2.98 8.57 14.11
N LEU A 60 2.11 7.76 14.72
CA LEU A 60 2.50 6.80 15.77
C LEU A 60 3.47 5.72 15.23
N SER A 61 3.26 5.24 14.00
CA SER A 61 4.12 4.27 13.34
C SER A 61 5.51 4.83 13.02
N ARG A 62 5.64 6.16 12.84
CA ARG A 62 6.95 6.82 12.63
C ARG A 62 7.78 6.88 13.92
N ILE A 63 7.14 7.15 15.06
CA ILE A 63 7.80 7.20 16.37
C ILE A 63 8.22 5.79 16.83
N GLY A 64 7.35 4.79 16.63
CA GLY A 64 7.63 3.40 16.97
C GLY A 64 8.87 2.82 16.25
N ARG A 65 9.12 3.21 14.98
CA ARG A 65 10.34 2.78 14.25
C ARG A 65 11.62 3.25 14.93
N SER A 66 11.63 4.48 15.43
CA SER A 66 12.83 5.07 16.03
C SER A 66 13.13 4.48 17.42
N VAL A 67 12.10 4.06 18.15
CA VAL A 67 12.24 3.61 19.55
C VAL A 67 12.38 2.08 19.66
N PHE A 68 11.64 1.30 18.87
CA PHE A 68 11.53 -0.15 19.08
C PHE A 68 12.43 -1.02 18.18
N ARG A 69 13.21 -0.44 17.25
CA ARG A 69 14.12 -1.16 16.32
C ARG A 69 13.52 -2.38 15.58
N ARG A 70 12.20 -2.56 15.62
CA ARG A 70 11.53 -3.66 14.92
C ARG A 70 11.35 -3.28 13.45
N PRO A 71 11.67 -4.17 12.50
CA PRO A 71 11.35 -3.95 11.10
C PRO A 71 9.83 -3.97 10.95
N LEU A 72 9.22 -2.78 10.90
CA LEU A 72 7.80 -2.66 10.58
C LEU A 72 7.62 -2.74 9.07
N SER A 73 6.50 -3.33 8.63
CA SER A 73 6.18 -3.40 7.20
C SER A 73 6.19 -1.98 6.60
N PRO A 74 6.80 -1.81 5.41
CA PRO A 74 6.68 -0.55 4.66
C PRO A 74 5.29 -0.39 4.04
N PHE A 75 4.47 -1.44 4.04
CA PHE A 75 3.14 -1.47 3.45
C PHE A 75 2.04 -1.41 4.52
N PRO A 76 0.88 -0.81 4.21
CA PRO A 76 -0.29 -0.93 5.07
C PRO A 76 -0.73 -2.40 5.15
N ILE A 77 -1.27 -2.78 6.31
CA ILE A 77 -1.89 -4.10 6.49
C ILE A 77 -3.39 -3.91 6.66
N LEU A 78 -4.16 -4.57 5.80
CA LEU A 78 -5.61 -4.53 5.80
C LEU A 78 -6.18 -5.91 6.12
N ARG A 79 -7.31 -5.91 6.83
CA ARG A 79 -8.15 -7.08 7.05
C ARG A 79 -9.48 -6.87 6.33
N ILE A 80 -9.81 -7.77 5.43
CA ILE A 80 -11.13 -7.90 4.81
C ILE A 80 -11.85 -9.05 5.49
N SER A 81 -13.00 -8.75 6.09
CA SER A 81 -13.93 -9.75 6.62
C SER A 81 -14.97 -10.06 5.56
N GLN A 82 -15.48 -11.30 5.52
CA GLN A 82 -16.74 -11.50 4.80
C GLN A 82 -17.84 -10.71 5.52
N PRO A 83 -18.81 -10.12 4.78
CA PRO A 83 -20.00 -9.59 5.42
C PRO A 83 -20.63 -10.73 6.22
N GLU A 84 -20.99 -10.45 7.48
CA GLU A 84 -21.79 -11.41 8.25
C GLU A 84 -23.09 -11.63 7.46
N ASN A 85 -23.32 -12.86 7.00
CA ASN A 85 -24.62 -13.21 6.44
C ASN A 85 -25.66 -12.99 7.55
N PRO A 86 -26.68 -12.14 7.32
CA PRO A 86 -27.75 -11.95 8.30
C PRO A 86 -28.55 -13.23 8.54
#